data_AF-A0A9X1V9W9-F1
#
_entry.id   AF-A0A9X1V9W9-F1
#
_cell.length_a   1.000
_cell.length_b   1.000
_cell.length_c   1.000
_cell.angle_alpha   90.00
_cell.angle_beta   90.00
_cell.angle_gamma   90.00
#
_symmetry.space_group_name_H-M   'P 1'
#
loop_
_entity.id
_entity.type
_entity.pdbx_description
1 polymer ?
#
loop_
_entity_poly.entity_id
_entity_poly.type
_entity_poly.pdbx_seq_one_letter_code
_entity_poly.pdbx_strand_id
1 'polypeptide(L)'
;MKRLTNKIAIVTGASRVNGIGTAICRELAREGADIFFTHWSKYDRMMNYFIEDDSDWSQHLMKEIRSLGVRCESMELDLSQPDAQGKLLDEVHEKLGSPSILVNNATHSRARQIT
;
A
#
# COMPACT_ATOMS: atom_id res chain seq x y z
N MET A 1 -23.65 5.53 -8.73
CA MET A 1 -22.57 4.68 -9.30
C MET A 1 -21.26 5.17 -8.70
N LYS A 2 -20.39 4.29 -8.19
CA LYS A 2 -19.12 4.72 -7.57
C LYS A 2 -18.15 5.23 -8.66
N ARG A 3 -17.26 6.18 -8.35
CA ARG A 3 -16.46 6.89 -9.38
C ARG A 3 -15.32 6.04 -9.98
N LEU A 4 -14.83 5.04 -9.24
CA LEU A 4 -13.65 4.26 -9.60
C LEU A 4 -13.96 2.79 -9.88
N THR A 5 -15.21 2.44 -10.16
CA THR A 5 -15.57 1.08 -10.56
C THR A 5 -14.74 0.62 -11.76
N ASN A 6 -14.24 -0.63 -11.71
CA ASN A 6 -13.33 -1.24 -12.70
C ASN A 6 -11.96 -0.55 -12.82
N LYS A 7 -11.57 0.28 -11.84
CA LYS A 7 -10.21 0.83 -11.75
C LYS A 7 -9.40 0.00 -10.77
N ILE A 8 -8.13 -0.20 -11.10
CA ILE A 8 -7.14 -0.80 -10.22
C ILE A 8 -6.18 0.31 -9.79
N ALA A 9 -5.94 0.40 -8.48
CA ALA A 9 -5.05 1.38 -7.88
C ALA A 9 -3.90 0.72 -7.12
N ILE A 10 -2.68 1.18 -7.40
CA ILE A 10 -1.50 0.85 -6.62
C ILE A 10 -1.29 1.96 -5.59
N VAL A 11 -1.16 1.60 -4.31
CA VAL A 11 -0.80 2.52 -3.23
C VAL A 11 0.48 2.04 -2.56
N THR A 12 1.57 2.82 -2.70
CA THR A 12 2.84 2.44 -2.07
C THR A 12 2.89 2.90 -0.61
N GLY A 13 3.41 2.07 0.30
CA GLY A 13 3.68 2.47 1.68
C GLY A 13 2.45 2.56 2.61
N ALA A 14 1.52 1.62 2.53
CA ALA A 14 0.37 1.50 3.41
C ALA A 14 0.67 0.62 4.65
N SER A 15 1.77 0.91 5.33
CA SER A 15 2.34 0.05 6.39
C SER A 15 1.79 0.28 7.79
N ARG A 16 1.00 1.35 8.01
CA ARG A 16 0.57 1.80 9.34
C ARG A 16 -0.93 1.96 9.43
N VAL A 17 -1.53 1.48 10.51
CA VAL A 17 -2.98 1.58 10.81
C VAL A 17 -3.52 3.00 10.62
N ASN A 18 -2.80 3.98 11.16
CA ASN A 18 -3.13 5.40 11.11
C ASN A 18 -2.35 6.17 10.03
N GLY A 19 -1.78 5.45 9.05
CA GLY A 19 -0.98 6.02 7.98
C GLY A 19 -1.80 6.60 6.83
N ILE A 20 -1.20 7.56 6.11
CA ILE A 20 -1.80 8.18 4.92
C ILE A 20 -2.10 7.13 3.85
N GLY A 21 -1.16 6.22 3.56
CA GLY A 21 -1.37 5.14 2.59
C GLY A 21 -2.60 4.29 2.90
N THR A 22 -2.80 3.92 4.16
CA THR A 22 -3.99 3.18 4.60
C THR A 22 -5.27 3.98 4.41
N ALA A 23 -5.28 5.26 4.80
CA ALA A 23 -6.45 6.11 4.60
C ALA A 23 -6.82 6.24 3.11
N ILE A 24 -5.81 6.34 2.22
CA ILE A 24 -6.00 6.38 0.78
C ILE A 24 -6.57 5.06 0.25
N CYS A 25 -6.03 3.90 0.67
CA CYS A 25 -6.56 2.59 0.28
C CYS A 25 -8.06 2.47 0.61
N ARG A 26 -8.45 2.87 1.84
CA ARG A 26 -9.85 2.85 2.29
C ARG A 26 -10.72 3.73 1.40
N GLU A 27 -10.28 4.94 1.08
CA GLU A 27 -11.10 5.88 0.31
C GLU A 27 -11.26 5.47 -1.16
N LEU A 28 -10.17 5.01 -1.79
CA LEU A 28 -10.23 4.48 -3.15
C LEU A 28 -11.14 3.24 -3.25
N ALA A 29 -11.10 2.36 -2.25
CA ALA A 29 -11.99 1.20 -2.16
C ALA A 29 -13.46 1.57 -1.96
N ARG A 30 -13.75 2.58 -1.12
CA ARG A 30 -15.11 3.13 -0.98
C ARG A 30 -15.65 3.65 -2.32
N GLU A 31 -14.78 4.26 -3.12
CA GLU A 31 -15.06 4.70 -4.48
C GLU A 31 -15.04 3.57 -5.54
N GLY A 32 -14.80 2.34 -5.13
CA GLY A 32 -15.00 1.14 -5.95
C GLY A 32 -13.79 0.67 -6.74
N ALA A 33 -12.59 1.20 -6.44
CA ALA A 33 -11.35 0.69 -7.02
C ALA A 33 -10.92 -0.62 -6.36
N ASP A 34 -10.39 -1.54 -7.16
CA ASP A 34 -9.58 -2.65 -6.65
C ASP A 34 -8.22 -2.12 -6.21
N ILE A 35 -7.72 -2.62 -5.07
CA ILE A 35 -6.54 -2.04 -4.41
C ILE A 35 -5.40 -3.04 -4.39
N PHE A 36 -4.25 -2.63 -4.91
CA PHE A 36 -2.98 -3.25 -4.58
C PHE A 36 -2.19 -2.30 -3.70
N PHE A 37 -1.71 -2.73 -2.53
CA PHE A 37 -0.86 -1.87 -1.72
C PHE A 37 0.45 -2.52 -1.34
N THR A 38 1.50 -1.71 -1.22
CA THR A 38 2.78 -2.19 -0.69
C THR A 38 2.96 -1.75 0.75
N HIS A 39 3.64 -2.57 1.52
CA HIS A 39 4.08 -2.23 2.86
C HIS A 39 5.53 -2.66 3.08
N TRP A 40 6.19 -2.10 4.09
CA TRP A 40 7.54 -2.53 4.46
C TRP A 40 7.70 -2.51 5.98
N SER A 41 7.15 -3.55 6.62
CA SER A 41 7.04 -3.65 8.08
C SER A 41 8.42 -3.70 8.74
N LYS A 42 9.45 -4.25 8.05
CA LYS A 42 10.84 -4.25 8.53
C LYS A 42 11.37 -2.84 8.79
N TYR A 43 11.13 -1.90 7.88
CA TYR A 43 11.62 -0.52 8.04
C TYR A 43 10.86 0.23 9.12
N ASP A 44 9.55 0.01 9.20
CA ASP A 44 8.72 0.62 10.23
C ASP A 44 9.17 0.23 11.64
N ARG A 45 9.54 -1.04 11.86
CA ARG A 45 10.15 -1.50 13.13
C ARG A 45 11.50 -0.87 13.45
N MET A 46 12.26 -0.43 12.45
CA MET A 46 13.55 0.25 12.67
C MET A 46 13.37 1.70 13.11
N MET A 47 12.18 2.28 12.91
CA MET A 47 11.88 3.65 13.30
C MET A 47 11.30 3.63 14.71
N ASN A 48 11.95 4.29 15.69
CA ASN A 48 11.49 4.42 17.08
C ASN A 48 10.15 5.20 17.26
N TYR A 49 9.38 5.38 16.19
CA TYR A 49 8.03 5.95 16.20
C TYR A 49 6.94 4.86 16.21
N PHE A 50 7.34 3.58 16.21
CA PHE A 50 6.41 2.45 16.20
C PHE A 50 6.09 1.98 17.62
N ILE A 51 4.81 2.02 17.98
CA ILE A 51 4.29 1.55 19.28
C ILE A 51 3.45 0.27 19.13
N GLU A 52 3.08 -0.12 17.91
CA GLU A 52 2.17 -1.25 17.66
C GLU A 52 2.89 -2.39 16.93
N ASP A 53 2.99 -3.56 17.58
CA ASP A 53 3.41 -4.81 16.94
C ASP A 53 2.25 -5.32 16.09
N ASP A 54 2.14 -4.83 14.86
CA ASP A 54 1.06 -5.21 13.94
C ASP A 54 1.63 -6.06 12.80
N SER A 55 2.16 -7.22 13.17
CA SER A 55 2.70 -8.22 12.24
C SER A 55 1.68 -8.66 11.18
N ASP A 56 0.39 -8.52 11.48
CA ASP A 56 -0.73 -8.92 10.62
C ASP A 56 -1.49 -7.74 9.99
N TRP A 57 -0.95 -6.52 10.09
CA TRP A 57 -1.64 -5.30 9.63
C TRP A 57 -2.13 -5.40 8.18
N SER A 58 -1.27 -5.90 7.27
CA SER A 58 -1.63 -6.02 5.85
C SER A 58 -2.82 -6.97 5.64
N GLN A 59 -2.90 -8.05 6.42
CA GLN A 59 -4.02 -8.98 6.38
C GLN A 59 -5.31 -8.34 6.90
N HIS A 60 -5.22 -7.54 7.96
CA HIS A 60 -6.36 -6.77 8.46
C HIS A 60 -6.88 -5.76 7.42
N LEU A 61 -5.99 -4.98 6.82
CA LEU A 61 -6.37 -4.00 5.81
C LEU A 61 -6.97 -4.67 4.56
N MET A 62 -6.42 -5.79 4.09
CA MET A 62 -7.00 -6.56 2.99
C MET A 62 -8.42 -7.04 3.31
N LYS A 63 -8.65 -7.60 4.51
CA LYS A 63 -10.00 -8.02 4.94
C LYS A 63 -10.97 -6.85 4.99
N GLU A 64 -10.53 -5.72 5.56
CA GLU A 64 -11.32 -4.49 5.62
C GLU A 64 -11.72 -4.01 4.22
N ILE A 65 -10.76 -3.91 3.29
CA ILE A 65 -11.02 -3.44 1.92
C ILE A 65 -11.92 -4.40 1.17
N ARG A 66 -11.69 -5.71 1.29
CA ARG A 66 -12.54 -6.73 0.65
C ARG A 66 -13.98 -6.67 1.15
N SER A 67 -14.21 -6.28 2.41
CA SER A 67 -15.57 -6.08 2.95
C SER A 67 -16.34 -4.92 2.28
N LEU A 68 -15.65 -4.00 1.60
CA LEU A 68 -16.25 -2.91 0.83
C LEU A 68 -16.71 -3.33 -0.59
N GLY A 69 -16.55 -4.61 -0.92
CA GLY A 69 -16.99 -5.21 -2.18
C GLY A 69 -16.02 -5.04 -3.35
N VAL A 70 -14.74 -4.80 -3.08
CA VAL A 70 -13.66 -4.70 -4.09
C VAL A 70 -12.58 -5.75 -3.84
N ARG A 71 -11.75 -6.04 -4.85
CA ARG A 71 -10.60 -6.92 -4.68
C ARG A 71 -9.46 -6.17 -3.99
N CYS A 72 -8.65 -6.90 -3.22
CA CYS A 72 -7.47 -6.31 -2.60
C CYS A 72 -6.37 -7.34 -2.40
N GLU A 73 -5.15 -6.97 -2.79
CA GLU A 73 -3.92 -7.73 -2.52
C GLU A 73 -2.83 -6.80 -1.98
N SER A 74 -1.79 -7.40 -1.41
CA SER A 74 -0.67 -6.66 -0.85
C SER A 74 0.66 -7.36 -1.08
N MET A 75 1.74 -6.58 -1.05
CA MET A 75 3.11 -7.08 -1.15
C MET A 75 4.01 -6.38 -0.14
N GLU A 76 4.79 -7.14 0.63
CA GLU A 76 5.92 -6.57 1.37
C GLU A 76 7.05 -6.25 0.39
N LEU A 77 7.44 -4.98 0.28
CA LEU A 77 8.39 -4.54 -0.74
C LEU A 77 9.27 -3.37 -0.26
N ASP A 78 10.58 -3.58 -0.32
CA ASP A 78 11.57 -2.50 -0.23
C ASP A 78 11.72 -1.83 -1.60
N LEU A 79 11.12 -0.66 -1.76
CA LEU A 79 11.15 0.14 -3.00
C LEU A 79 12.52 0.77 -3.29
N SER A 80 13.51 0.65 -2.40
CA SER A 80 14.88 1.10 -2.69
C SER A 80 15.65 0.11 -3.58
N GLN A 81 15.15 -1.12 -3.74
CA GLN A 81 15.79 -2.13 -4.58
C GLN A 81 15.61 -1.79 -6.07
N PRO A 82 16.66 -1.93 -6.92
CA PRO A 82 16.61 -1.51 -8.32
C PRO A 82 15.52 -2.19 -9.18
N ASP A 83 15.07 -3.38 -8.79
CA ASP A 83 14.08 -4.19 -9.51
C ASP A 83 12.68 -4.16 -8.90
N ALA A 84 12.48 -3.36 -7.83
CA ALA A 84 11.24 -3.33 -7.07
C ALA A 84 10.03 -2.93 -7.91
N GLN A 85 10.16 -1.94 -8.79
CA GLN A 85 9.08 -1.47 -9.64
C GLN A 85 8.62 -2.55 -10.64
N GLY A 86 9.55 -3.36 -11.17
CA GLY A 86 9.21 -4.43 -12.10
C GLY A 86 8.39 -5.51 -11.39
N LYS A 87 8.92 -6.00 -10.27
CA LYS A 87 8.24 -6.98 -9.40
C LYS A 87 6.85 -6.52 -8.98
N LEU A 88 6.71 -5.24 -8.59
CA LEU A 88 5.43 -4.67 -8.19
C LEU A 88 4.42 -4.71 -9.33
N LEU A 89 4.80 -4.25 -10.53
CA LEU A 89 3.89 -4.20 -11.67
C LEU A 89 3.49 -5.61 -12.15
N ASP A 90 4.43 -6.56 -12.14
CA ASP A 90 4.18 -7.95 -12.50
C ASP A 90 3.18 -8.60 -11.52
N GLU A 91 3.40 -8.43 -10.21
CA GLU A 91 2.52 -8.96 -9.18
C GLU A 91 1.11 -8.34 -9.25
N VAL A 92 1.02 -7.02 -9.46
CA VAL A 92 -0.29 -6.34 -9.64
C VAL A 92 -1.01 -6.89 -10.87
N HIS A 93 -0.29 -7.06 -11.98
CA HIS A 93 -0.85 -7.57 -13.22
C HIS A 93 -1.37 -9.00 -13.06
N GLU A 94 -0.60 -9.88 -12.41
CA GLU A 94 -1.00 -11.26 -12.15
C GLU A 94 -2.25 -11.34 -11.27
N LYS A 95 -2.30 -10.56 -10.18
CA LYS A 95 -3.38 -10.69 -9.19
C LYS A 95 -4.65 -9.92 -9.54
N LEU A 96 -4.50 -8.70 -10.04
CA LEU A 96 -5.63 -7.78 -10.25
C LEU A 96 -5.82 -7.39 -11.72
N GLY A 97 -4.76 -7.40 -12.51
CA GLY A 97 -4.74 -6.92 -13.90
C GLY A 97 -4.04 -5.57 -14.04
N SER A 98 -4.27 -4.87 -15.16
CA SER A 98 -3.53 -3.64 -15.47
C SER A 98 -3.96 -2.45 -14.58
N PRO A 99 -3.03 -1.86 -13.79
CA PRO A 99 -3.32 -0.71 -12.95
C PRO A 99 -3.61 0.55 -13.78
N SER A 100 -4.45 1.43 -13.23
CA SER A 100 -4.82 2.72 -13.84
C SER A 100 -4.54 3.93 -12.97
N ILE A 101 -4.22 3.69 -11.69
CA ILE A 101 -3.94 4.70 -10.67
C ILE A 101 -2.68 4.27 -9.93
N LEU A 102 -1.74 5.20 -9.76
CA LEU A 102 -0.57 5.04 -8.91
C LEU A 102 -0.57 6.16 -7.87
N VAL A 103 -0.59 5.79 -6.60
CA VAL A 103 -0.37 6.67 -5.47
C VAL A 103 1.04 6.40 -4.94
N ASN A 104 1.97 7.30 -5.26
CA ASN A 104 3.34 7.23 -4.78
C ASN A 104 3.44 7.85 -3.37
N ASN A 105 3.09 7.07 -2.35
CA ASN A 105 3.02 7.51 -0.95
C ASN A 105 4.22 7.02 -0.12
N ALA A 106 4.88 5.91 -0.50
CA ALA A 106 6.05 5.43 0.21
C ALA A 106 7.17 6.48 0.20
N THR A 107 7.60 6.89 1.39
CA THR A 107 8.64 7.90 1.56
C THR A 107 9.53 7.56 2.77
N HIS A 108 10.80 7.92 2.67
CA HIS A 108 11.74 7.89 3.78
C HIS A 108 12.47 9.23 3.82
N SER A 109 12.50 9.86 4.99
CA SER A 109 13.27 11.09 5.23
C SER A 109 14.46 10.76 6.12
N ARG A 110 15.63 11.27 5.74
CA ARG A 110 16.84 11.23 6.56
C ARG A 110 17.10 12.63 7.09
N ALA A 111 17.24 12.77 8.40
CA ALA A 111 17.71 14.02 8.97
C ALA A 111 19.13 14.29 8.42
N ARG A 112 19.26 15.32 7.59
CA ARG A 112 20.57 15.81 7.17
C ARG A 112 21.12 16.64 8.32
N GLN A 113 22.16 16.16 9.00
CA GLN A 113 22.97 17.06 9.82
C GLN A 113 23.60 18.07 8.86
N ILE A 114 23.20 19.32 8.99
CA ILE A 114 23.90 20.44 8.37
C ILE A 114 25.14 20.64 9.25
N THR A 115 26.27 20.09 8.80
CA THR A 115 27.60 20.37 9.35
C THR A 115 28.21 21.56 8.64
#